data_AF-A0A2G9PC73-F1
#
_entry.id   AF-A0A2G9PC73-F1
#
_cell.length_a   1.000
_cell.length_b   1.000
_cell.length_c   1.000
_cell.angle_alpha   90.00
_cell.angle_beta   90.00
_cell.angle_gamma   90.00
#
_symmetry.space_group_name_H-M   'P 1'
#
loop_
_entity.id
_entity.type
_entity.pdbx_description
1 polymer ?
#
loop_
_entity_poly.entity_id
_entity_poly.type
_entity_poly.pdbx_seq_one_letter_code
_entity_poly.pdbx_strand_id
1 'polypeptide(L)'
;MLIGLVGKPSVGKSTFFKAATLAEVEIASYPFTTIKANHGVGYVKVDCIEKEFNVKCNPNHGFCLNGNRFVPIDLMDVAGLVPGASEGKGLGNQFLDDLRQADAFIHLVDISGTTDSEGKPVKNHNPADDVRFLEDELNKWYFKILMKIWPS
;
A
#
# COMPACT_ATOMS: atom_id res chain seq x y z
N MET A 1 -11.79 4.05 2.45
CA MET A 1 -10.82 4.21 1.35
C MET A 1 -9.63 3.37 1.72
N LEU A 2 -9.29 2.41 0.87
CA LEU A 2 -8.21 1.46 1.08
C LEU A 2 -7.01 1.86 0.24
N ILE A 3 -5.87 2.08 0.88
CA ILE A 3 -4.60 2.34 0.20
C ILE A 3 -3.72 1.10 0.28
N GLY A 4 -3.32 0.59 -0.88
CA GLY A 4 -2.36 -0.50 -1.01
C GLY A 4 -0.93 0.01 -0.98
N LEU A 5 -0.12 -0.52 -0.07
CA LEU A 5 1.32 -0.30 -0.08
C LEU A 5 1.94 -1.31 -1.04
N VAL A 6 2.71 -0.80 -2.01
CA VAL A 6 3.34 -1.61 -3.05
C VAL A 6 4.82 -1.30 -3.15
N GLY A 7 5.56 -2.25 -3.69
CA GLY A 7 7.00 -2.16 -3.86
C GLY A 7 7.66 -3.51 -3.68
N LYS A 8 8.86 -3.64 -4.23
CA LYS A 8 9.67 -4.86 -4.18
C LYS A 8 10.00 -5.27 -2.73
N PRO A 9 10.50 -6.49 -2.50
CA PRO A 9 10.99 -6.90 -1.19
C PRO A 9 12.09 -5.95 -0.66
N SER A 10 12.24 -5.85 0.66
CA SER A 10 13.33 -5.11 1.31
C SER A 10 13.37 -3.57 1.15
N VAL A 11 12.37 -2.92 0.54
CA VAL A 11 12.32 -1.42 0.42
C VAL A 11 11.82 -0.69 1.67
N GLY A 12 11.58 -1.41 2.77
CA GLY A 12 11.03 -0.81 4.00
C GLY A 12 9.50 -0.73 4.07
N LYS A 13 8.78 -1.51 3.24
CA LYS A 13 7.30 -1.53 3.20
C LYS A 13 6.63 -1.82 4.54
N SER A 14 7.00 -2.91 5.20
CA SER A 14 6.43 -3.24 6.51
C SER A 14 6.88 -2.27 7.61
N THR A 15 8.03 -1.60 7.45
CA THR A 15 8.47 -0.52 8.35
C THR A 15 7.58 0.71 8.19
N PHE A 16 7.31 1.13 6.95
CA PHE A 16 6.39 2.22 6.65
C PHE A 16 4.97 1.89 7.15
N PHE A 17 4.48 0.68 6.89
CA PHE A 17 3.18 0.22 7.36
C PHE A 17 3.07 0.40 8.89
N LYS A 18 3.99 -0.16 9.66
CA LYS A 18 4.00 -0.02 11.13
C LYS A 18 4.04 1.42 11.61
N ALA A 19 4.84 2.27 10.95
CA ALA A 19 4.95 3.68 11.30
C ALA A 19 3.66 4.45 10.97
N ALA A 20 3.04 4.16 9.83
CA ALA A 20 1.81 4.79 9.39
C ALA A 20 0.59 4.33 10.21
N THR A 21 0.59 3.09 10.70
CA THR A 21 -0.55 2.51 11.43
C THR A 21 -0.53 2.75 12.95
N LEU A 22 0.35 3.61 13.50
CA LEU A 22 0.47 3.89 14.94
C LEU A 22 0.17 2.64 15.81
N ALA A 23 0.90 1.54 15.53
CA ALA A 23 0.53 0.15 15.82
C ALA A 23 0.39 -0.26 17.31
N GLU A 24 0.08 0.67 18.20
CA GLU A 24 -0.43 0.42 19.55
C GLU A 24 -1.97 0.28 19.59
N VAL A 25 -2.69 0.65 18.52
CA VAL A 25 -4.14 0.45 18.44
C VAL A 25 -4.42 -0.87 17.73
N GLU A 26 -5.00 -1.80 18.48
CA GLU A 26 -5.34 -3.18 18.11
C GLU A 26 -5.71 -3.35 16.63
N ILE A 27 -4.98 -4.26 15.97
CA ILE A 27 -5.39 -4.84 14.70
C ILE A 27 -6.75 -5.50 14.96
N ALA A 28 -7.83 -4.77 14.71
CA ALA A 28 -9.18 -5.31 14.83
C ALA A 28 -9.27 -6.52 13.90
N SER A 29 -9.47 -7.69 14.49
CA SER A 29 -9.66 -8.95 13.80
C SER A 29 -11.02 -8.94 13.09
N TYR A 30 -11.07 -8.35 11.90
CA TYR A 30 -12.18 -8.61 11.00
C TYR A 30 -12.18 -10.11 10.65
N PRO A 31 -13.29 -10.83 10.88
CA PRO A 31 -13.25 -12.28 11.07
C PRO A 31 -13.30 -13.04 9.74
N PHE A 32 -12.31 -12.87 8.86
CA PHE A 32 -12.12 -13.72 7.67
C PHE A 32 -10.68 -13.60 7.14
N THR A 33 -9.66 -14.11 7.81
CA THR A 33 -8.27 -14.04 7.30
C THR A 33 -7.68 -15.43 7.02
N THR A 34 -7.95 -15.93 5.82
CA THR A 34 -7.18 -16.96 5.12
C THR A 34 -5.86 -16.35 4.68
N ILE A 35 -4.75 -16.53 5.41
CA ILE A 35 -3.38 -16.03 5.11
C ILE A 35 -3.40 -14.73 4.26
N LYS A 36 -3.98 -13.66 4.82
CA LYS A 36 -4.30 -12.41 4.11
C LYS A 36 -3.18 -11.38 4.29
N ALA A 37 -3.00 -10.52 3.28
CA ALA A 37 -2.22 -9.28 3.38
C ALA A 37 -2.47 -8.54 4.70
N ASN A 38 -1.44 -7.89 5.26
CA ASN A 38 -1.58 -7.20 6.53
C ASN A 38 -2.47 -5.97 6.33
N HIS A 39 -3.56 -5.87 7.09
CA HIS A 39 -4.49 -4.76 7.05
C HIS A 39 -4.38 -3.94 8.33
N GLY A 40 -4.45 -2.61 8.24
CA GLY A 40 -4.29 -1.71 9.38
C GLY A 40 -4.93 -0.35 9.12
N VAL A 41 -5.10 0.45 10.17
CA VAL A 41 -5.65 1.81 10.04
C VAL A 41 -4.52 2.81 10.22
N GLY A 42 -4.25 3.60 9.18
CA GLY A 42 -3.39 4.77 9.24
C GLY A 42 -4.20 6.06 9.43
N TYR A 43 -3.50 7.18 9.56
CA TYR A 43 -4.15 8.49 9.74
C TYR A 43 -3.52 9.55 8.85
N VAL A 44 -4.38 10.35 8.20
CA VAL A 44 -3.96 11.59 7.54
C VAL A 44 -4.24 12.76 8.47
N LYS A 45 -3.19 13.54 8.69
CA LYS A 45 -3.22 14.76 9.47
C LYS A 45 -3.69 15.93 8.61
N VAL A 46 -4.78 16.56 9.00
CA VAL A 46 -5.30 17.80 8.38
C VAL A 46 -5.50 18.86 9.45
N ASP A 47 -5.45 20.14 9.08
CA ASP A 47 -5.74 21.22 10.03
C ASP A 47 -7.18 21.11 10.51
N CYS A 48 -7.38 21.18 11.82
CA CYS A 48 -8.72 21.15 12.38
C CYS A 48 -9.31 22.55 12.35
N ILE A 49 -10.56 22.62 11.89
CA ILE A 49 -11.34 23.86 11.82
C ILE A 49 -11.73 24.41 13.21
N GLU A 50 -11.46 23.66 14.28
CA GLU A 50 -11.74 24.04 15.67
C GLU A 50 -11.08 25.38 16.06
N LYS A 51 -9.91 25.67 15.48
CA LYS A 51 -9.18 26.94 15.66
C LYS A 51 -9.90 28.13 15.02
N GLU A 52 -10.59 27.91 13.91
CA GLU A 52 -11.28 28.97 13.17
C GLU A 52 -12.62 29.32 13.81
N PHE A 53 -13.38 28.29 14.22
CA PHE A 53 -14.69 28.48 14.82
C PHE A 53 -14.69 28.65 16.34
N ASN A 54 -13.52 28.57 16.98
CA ASN A 54 -13.37 28.61 18.45
C ASN A 54 -14.30 27.60 19.16
N VAL A 55 -14.41 26.40 18.59
CA VAL A 55 -15.21 25.29 19.12
C VAL A 55 -14.29 24.13 19.51
N LYS A 56 -14.79 23.16 20.28
CA LYS A 56 -14.05 21.92 20.56
C LYS A 56 -14.41 20.85 19.53
N CYS A 57 -13.43 20.27 18.85
CA CYS A 57 -13.67 19.15 17.95
C CYS A 57 -14.08 17.89 18.74
N ASN A 58 -15.17 17.24 18.34
CA ASN A 58 -15.61 15.94 18.86
C ASN A 58 -15.98 15.00 17.70
N PRO A 59 -15.00 14.34 17.05
CA PRO A 59 -15.26 13.54 15.87
C PRO A 59 -15.80 12.14 16.18
N ASN A 60 -16.71 11.64 15.34
CA ASN A 60 -17.20 10.25 15.43
C ASN A 60 -16.17 9.20 14.97
N HIS A 61 -15.22 9.56 14.10
CA HIS A 61 -14.21 8.67 13.54
C HIS A 61 -12.81 9.27 13.68
N GLY A 62 -11.78 8.50 14.04
CA GLY A 62 -10.44 9.03 14.32
C GLY A 62 -10.43 10.00 15.51
N PHE A 63 -9.47 10.93 15.56
CA PHE A 63 -9.32 11.84 16.70
C PHE A 63 -8.83 13.23 16.28
N CYS A 64 -8.82 14.17 17.23
CA CYS A 64 -8.24 15.50 17.09
C CYS A 64 -7.20 15.71 18.19
N LEU A 65 -6.04 16.25 17.83
CA LEU A 65 -4.96 16.55 18.77
C LEU A 65 -4.31 17.90 18.42
N ASN A 66 -4.34 18.84 19.36
CA ASN A 66 -3.71 20.16 19.24
C ASN A 66 -4.13 20.93 17.96
N GLY A 67 -5.43 20.93 17.64
CA GLY A 67 -5.95 21.56 16.42
C GLY A 67 -5.50 20.90 15.12
N ASN A 68 -5.13 19.62 15.17
CA ASN A 68 -4.91 18.78 14.00
C ASN A 68 -5.87 17.61 14.06
N ARG A 69 -6.60 17.40 12.96
CA ARG A 69 -7.54 16.32 12.79
C ARG A 69 -6.84 15.14 12.14
N PHE A 70 -7.00 13.96 12.75
CA PHE A 70 -6.45 12.70 12.25
C PHE A 70 -7.59 11.87 11.65
N VAL A 71 -7.67 11.88 10.33
CA VAL A 71 -8.70 11.17 9.56
C VAL A 71 -8.22 9.74 9.30
N PRO A 72 -8.97 8.71 9.73
CA PRO A 72 -8.54 7.32 9.55
C PRO A 72 -8.62 6.91 8.08
N ILE A 73 -7.64 6.13 7.64
CA ILE A 73 -7.57 5.54 6.30
C ILE A 73 -7.15 4.08 6.44
N ASP A 74 -7.78 3.20 5.68
CA ASP A 74 -7.42 1.78 5.66
C ASP A 74 -6.14 1.60 4.82
N LEU A 75 -5.18 0.87 5.38
CA LEU A 75 -3.92 0.54 4.74
C LEU A 75 -3.81 -0.98 4.59
N MET A 76 -3.29 -1.41 3.44
CA MET A 76 -3.01 -2.81 3.14
C MET A 76 -1.55 -2.96 2.74
N ASP A 77 -0.78 -3.75 3.48
CA ASP A 77 0.57 -4.17 3.09
C ASP A 77 0.45 -5.40 2.18
N VAL A 78 0.55 -5.16 0.87
CA VAL A 78 0.50 -6.24 -0.12
C VAL A 78 1.89 -6.86 -0.21
N ALA A 79 1.98 -8.20 -0.22
CA ALA A 79 3.26 -8.92 -0.27
C ALA A 79 4.17 -8.39 -1.40
N GLY A 80 5.50 -8.39 -1.22
CA GLY A 80 6.42 -7.76 -2.17
C GLY A 80 6.25 -8.25 -3.61
N LEU A 81 6.10 -7.33 -4.55
CA LEU A 81 6.00 -7.63 -5.98
C LEU A 81 7.34 -8.20 -6.47
N VAL A 82 7.30 -9.35 -7.13
CA VAL A 82 8.45 -9.98 -7.79
C VAL A 82 8.22 -10.02 -9.30
N PRO A 83 9.28 -9.98 -10.12
CA PRO A 83 9.17 -10.02 -11.57
C PRO A 83 8.36 -11.23 -12.08
N GLY A 84 7.48 -10.98 -13.06
CA GLY A 84 6.65 -12.03 -13.67
C GLY A 84 5.38 -12.38 -12.89
N ALA A 85 4.97 -11.56 -11.92
CA ALA A 85 3.70 -11.75 -11.20
C ALA A 85 2.49 -11.75 -12.15
N SER A 86 2.49 -10.87 -13.17
CA SER A 86 1.43 -10.81 -14.18
C SER A 86 1.41 -12.01 -15.13
N GLU A 87 2.48 -12.82 -15.22
CA GLU A 87 2.54 -14.01 -16.06
C GLU A 87 1.76 -15.21 -15.51
N GLY A 88 1.23 -15.12 -14.28
CA GLY A 88 0.46 -16.20 -13.66
C GLY A 88 1.32 -17.36 -13.15
N LYS A 89 2.65 -17.18 -13.06
CA LYS A 89 3.55 -18.14 -12.41
C LYS A 89 3.41 -18.04 -10.88
N GLY A 90 2.46 -18.78 -10.30
CA GLY A 90 2.32 -18.94 -8.85
C GLY A 90 1.62 -17.79 -8.11
N LEU A 91 2.17 -17.39 -6.95
CA LEU A 91 1.65 -16.39 -5.99
C LEU A 91 1.36 -14.99 -6.59
N GLY A 92 1.81 -14.70 -7.81
CA GLY A 92 1.63 -13.41 -8.48
C GLY A 92 0.18 -13.03 -8.79
N ASN A 93 -0.70 -14.00 -9.08
CA ASN A 93 -2.12 -13.72 -9.30
C ASN A 93 -2.82 -13.31 -7.99
N GLN A 94 -2.47 -13.94 -6.86
CA GLN A 94 -3.02 -13.58 -5.55
C GLN A 94 -2.62 -12.15 -5.16
N PHE A 95 -1.38 -11.74 -5.47
CA PHE A 95 -0.92 -10.36 -5.28
C PHE A 95 -1.74 -9.36 -6.09
N LEU A 96 -1.99 -9.64 -7.37
CA LEU A 96 -2.77 -8.75 -8.24
C LEU A 96 -4.25 -8.69 -7.83
N ASP A 97 -4.80 -9.81 -7.35
CA ASP A 97 -6.15 -9.85 -6.77
C ASP A 97 -6.27 -9.06 -5.46
N ASP A 98 -5.22 -9.05 -4.65
CA ASP A 98 -5.11 -8.22 -3.45
C ASP A 98 -4.98 -6.73 -3.81
N LEU A 99 -4.16 -6.39 -4.82
CA LEU A 99 -4.06 -5.02 -5.33
C LEU A 99 -5.38 -4.50 -5.87
N ARG A 100 -6.21 -5.36 -6.48
CA ARG A 100 -7.53 -4.98 -7.00
C ARG A 100 -8.48 -4.43 -5.93
N GLN A 101 -8.23 -4.74 -4.65
CA GLN A 101 -9.08 -4.26 -3.55
C GLN A 101 -8.78 -2.81 -3.17
N ALA A 102 -7.58 -2.30 -3.48
CA ALA A 102 -7.18 -0.96 -3.09
C ALA A 102 -7.73 0.11 -4.05
N ASP A 103 -8.13 1.24 -3.50
CA ASP A 103 -8.59 2.42 -4.23
C ASP A 103 -7.41 3.23 -4.81
N ALA A 104 -6.24 3.16 -4.15
CA ALA A 104 -5.02 3.85 -4.54
C ALA A 104 -3.78 3.08 -4.07
N PHE A 105 -2.64 3.33 -4.71
CA PHE A 105 -1.37 2.71 -4.35
C PHE A 105 -0.35 3.75 -3.86
N ILE A 106 0.39 3.40 -2.80
CA ILE A 106 1.63 4.10 -2.43
C ILE A 106 2.79 3.17 -2.78
N HIS A 107 3.59 3.57 -3.76
CA HIS A 107 4.77 2.82 -4.20
C HIS A 107 6.00 3.23 -3.40
N LEU A 108 6.54 2.28 -2.65
CA LEU A 108 7.78 2.44 -1.90
C LEU A 108 8.96 1.99 -2.75
N VAL A 109 9.93 2.88 -2.86
CA VAL A 109 11.12 2.72 -3.71
C VAL A 109 12.36 2.92 -2.84
N ASP A 110 13.33 2.01 -2.99
CA ASP A 110 14.64 2.15 -2.34
C ASP A 110 15.50 3.15 -3.11
N ILE A 111 15.54 4.39 -2.63
CA ILE A 111 16.33 5.47 -3.24
C ILE A 111 17.85 5.24 -3.10
N SER A 112 18.29 4.38 -2.17
CA SER A 112 19.72 4.11 -1.98
C SER A 112 20.32 3.31 -3.12
N GLY A 113 19.49 2.63 -3.92
CA GLY A 113 19.95 1.77 -5.01
C GLY A 113 20.78 0.57 -4.53
N THR A 114 20.61 0.16 -3.27
CA THR A 114 21.38 -0.93 -2.66
C THR A 114 20.67 -2.28 -2.74
N THR A 115 19.46 -2.31 -3.33
CA THR A 115 18.68 -3.53 -3.54
C THR A 115 18.28 -3.68 -4.99
N ASP A 116 18.29 -4.91 -5.52
CA ASP A 116 17.76 -5.24 -6.85
C ASP A 116 16.24 -5.43 -6.83
N SER A 117 15.65 -5.84 -7.96
CA SER A 117 14.20 -6.08 -8.11
C SER A 117 13.66 -7.22 -7.24
N GLU A 118 14.51 -8.13 -6.76
CA GLU A 118 14.14 -9.21 -5.85
C GLU A 118 14.36 -8.83 -4.37
N GLY A 119 14.87 -7.61 -4.11
CA GLY A 119 15.22 -7.14 -2.78
C GLY A 119 16.55 -7.71 -2.25
N LYS A 120 17.41 -8.22 -3.13
CA LYS A 120 18.75 -8.70 -2.78
C LYS A 120 19.76 -7.54 -2.81
N PRO A 121 20.78 -7.55 -1.94
CA PRO A 121 21.78 -6.49 -1.90
C PRO A 121 22.60 -6.41 -3.19
N VAL A 122 22.73 -5.20 -3.75
CA VAL A 122 23.56 -4.89 -4.92
C VAL A 122 24.31 -3.58 -4.71
N LYS A 123 25.38 -3.36 -5.50
CA LYS A 123 26.21 -2.16 -5.36
C LYS A 123 25.61 -0.92 -6.03
N ASN A 124 24.83 -1.11 -7.08
CA ASN A 124 24.26 -0.02 -7.86
C ASN A 124 23.01 -0.51 -8.59
N HIS A 125 21.86 0.01 -8.21
CA HIS A 125 20.57 -0.22 -8.84
C HIS A 125 19.90 1.13 -9.08
N ASN A 126 19.29 1.32 -10.25
CA ASN A 126 18.59 2.55 -10.56
C ASN A 126 17.14 2.47 -10.03
N PRO A 127 16.75 3.30 -9.04
CA PRO A 127 15.41 3.23 -8.46
C PRO A 127 14.27 3.52 -9.46
N ALA A 128 14.58 4.23 -10.56
CA ALA A 128 13.60 4.46 -11.64
C ALA A 128 13.17 3.16 -12.33
N ASP A 129 14.02 2.13 -12.32
CA ASP A 129 13.68 0.84 -12.90
C ASP A 129 12.64 0.09 -12.06
N ASP A 130 12.61 0.32 -10.74
CA ASP A 130 11.56 -0.23 -9.86
C ASP A 130 10.20 0.39 -10.18
N VAL A 131 10.15 1.70 -10.45
CA VAL A 131 8.93 2.42 -10.84
C VAL A 131 8.39 1.87 -12.17
N ARG A 132 9.24 1.80 -13.19
CA ARG A 132 8.87 1.26 -14.51
C ARG A 132 8.41 -0.18 -14.41
N PHE A 133 9.11 -0.98 -13.61
CA PHE A 133 8.76 -2.37 -13.39
C PHE A 133 7.33 -2.54 -12.85
N LEU A 134 6.96 -1.76 -11.84
CA LEU A 134 5.59 -1.80 -11.30
C LEU A 134 4.56 -1.37 -12.35
N GLU A 135 4.82 -0.29 -13.08
CA GLU A 135 3.93 0.20 -14.14
C GLU A 135 3.74 -0.85 -15.24
N ASP A 136 4.82 -1.50 -15.68
CA ASP A 136 4.78 -2.56 -16.70
C ASP A 136 3.98 -3.78 -16.24
N GLU A 137 4.14 -4.23 -14.99
CA GLU A 137 3.39 -5.36 -14.43
C GLU A 137 1.89 -5.04 -14.33
N LEU A 138 1.53 -3.83 -13.87
CA LEU A 138 0.14 -3.38 -13.82
C LEU A 138 -0.48 -3.28 -15.22
N ASN A 139 0.24 -2.69 -16.18
CA ASN A 139 -0.21 -2.58 -17.56
C ASN A 139 -0.45 -3.96 -18.20
N LYS A 140 0.48 -4.91 -18.03
CA LYS A 140 0.33 -6.29 -18.51
C LYS A 140 -0.86 -6.98 -17.87
N TRP A 141 -1.08 -6.79 -16.58
CA TRP A 141 -2.21 -7.38 -15.88
C TRP A 141 -3.55 -6.83 -16.36
N TYR A 142 -3.71 -5.50 -16.43
CA TYR A 142 -4.92 -4.88 -16.98
C TYR A 142 -5.18 -5.31 -18.42
N PHE A 143 -4.14 -5.35 -19.25
CA PHE A 143 -4.25 -5.82 -20.62
C PHE A 143 -4.79 -7.26 -20.70
N LYS A 144 -4.30 -8.17 -19.85
CA LYS A 144 -4.82 -9.55 -19.79
C LYS A 144 -6.27 -9.63 -19.37
N ILE A 145 -6.70 -8.82 -18.40
CA ILE A 145 -8.11 -8.76 -17.98
C ILE A 145 -8.99 -8.27 -19.14
N LEU A 146 -8.59 -7.18 -19.80
CA LEU A 146 -9.32 -6.61 -20.92
C LEU A 146 -9.46 -7.61 -22.08
N MET A 147 -8.36 -8.25 -22.48
CA MET A 147 -8.37 -9.25 -23.55
C MET A 147 -9.18 -10.51 -23.22
N LYS A 148 -9.35 -10.84 -21.94
CA LYS A 148 -10.21 -11.97 -21.52
C LYS A 148 -11.70 -11.63 -21.63
N ILE A 149 -12.06 -10.37 -21.38
CA ILE A 149 -13.45 -9.90 -21.39
C ILE A 149 -13.88 -9.51 -22.80
N TRP A 150 -12.96 -8.98 -23.61
CA TRP A 150 -13.24 -8.55 -24.97
C TRP A 150 -13.21 -9.75 -25.92
N PRO A 151 -14.37 -10.31 -26.33
CA PRO A 151 -14.38 -11.40 -27.27
C PRO A 151 -13.98 -10.85 -28.65
N SER A 152 -13.16 -11.62 -29.37
CA SER A 152 -12.85 -11.41 -30.78
C SER A 152 -14.10 -11.41 -31.65
#